data_AF-A0A3S1A5X1-F1
#
_entry.id   AF-A0A3S1A5X1-F1
#
_cell.length_a   1.000
_cell.length_b   1.000
_cell.length_c   1.000
_cell.angle_alpha   90.00
_cell.angle_beta   90.00
_cell.angle_gamma   90.00
#
_symmetry.space_group_name_H-M   'P 1'
#
loop_
_entity.id
_entity.type
_entity.pdbx_description
1 polymer ?
#
loop_
_entity_poly.entity_id
_entity_poly.type
_entity_poly.pdbx_seq_one_letter_code
_entity_poly.pdbx_strand_id
1 'polypeptide(L)'
;MRLKGKNEIFNSSAIDIDNDKNAEAFAELIQCLHDRSLSLIMRDAMDDGRKAMKILNDHVQSKGKPRIVTLYTELKSDYYRQTYIASFNKQYPLERFPNSATETVGISFKPSVGQKVDFRSNPALSAGVASLTQGGWMTGKVIALESHPCRGTVVSVRAKIEVLRARAHVRKRGNAFASAELEREQTNNLVNIGTCGLHVLHNAFKDGMKATKWEIQSLLKFAFYLFQESPARREDFFNITSSRLMPLQFCGHRWLENLHAAERFILVWPSIKSYVNACREGKTSEPICKSYKALSDAMSDKLVLVKLHCSIHVMKILQPFLKKYQSNVPLVPYLASDLFDIVKRIYSLILTDEALSSLTMDGVLDPTKLNKEQFKSHSKINLGCSADEALMKLVKSKTVSERDALGIHLDFQKLCISIISKIAQKSPIAYQLARDVTCINPENVKLPNASERFHNLVKELHAKRWLSPDEVNDSLYQYKSMCSKVLENLTVETRLDQFYRALDLEGMDALKKVINMVLTMSHGNAEVERGFSVNKEVSVENMAERSIIARRLICQFIKDNGNCPAMVPLGKKMLTSCSGAYQIDSNCGHGTKINIRLH
;
A
#
# COMPACT_ATOMS: atom_id res chain seq x y z
N MET A 1 22.10 -1.34 13.98
CA MET A 1 22.04 -2.81 14.19
C MET A 1 22.72 -3.13 15.52
N ARG A 2 22.14 -4.04 16.30
CA ARG A 2 22.29 -4.24 17.76
C ARG A 2 23.62 -4.87 18.22
N LEU A 3 24.74 -4.63 17.53
CA LEU A 3 26.04 -5.28 17.82
C LEU A 3 27.02 -4.42 18.63
N LYS A 4 26.68 -3.15 18.93
CA LYS A 4 27.60 -2.18 19.57
C LYS A 4 27.87 -2.38 21.08
N GLY A 5 27.65 -3.57 21.63
CA GLY A 5 27.81 -3.80 23.08
C GLY A 5 28.22 -5.20 23.52
N LYS A 6 28.61 -6.11 22.62
CA LYS A 6 28.93 -7.51 22.97
C LYS A 6 30.42 -7.85 22.74
N ASN A 7 31.33 -6.97 23.15
CA ASN A 7 32.79 -7.15 22.96
C ASN A 7 33.35 -8.45 23.59
N GLU A 8 32.67 -9.04 24.57
CA GLU A 8 33.12 -10.24 25.28
C GLU A 8 33.05 -11.53 24.45
N ILE A 9 32.28 -11.57 23.35
CA ILE A 9 32.20 -12.77 22.47
C ILE A 9 33.37 -12.81 21.46
N PHE A 10 34.08 -11.69 21.28
CA PHE A 10 35.01 -11.50 20.15
C PHE A 10 36.46 -11.90 20.42
N ASN A 11 36.91 -11.99 21.68
CA ASN A 11 38.32 -12.20 22.00
C ASN A 11 38.53 -13.48 22.82
N SER A 12 38.81 -14.59 22.13
CA SER A 12 39.65 -15.66 22.67
C SER A 12 40.52 -16.21 21.55
N SER A 13 41.84 -16.23 21.79
CA SER A 13 42.80 -16.90 20.92
C SER A 13 42.38 -18.34 20.70
N ALA A 14 42.44 -18.78 19.44
CA ALA A 14 42.14 -20.13 19.01
C ALA A 14 42.74 -21.17 19.96
N ILE A 15 41.91 -22.13 20.41
CA ILE A 15 42.24 -23.56 20.58
C ILE A 15 41.04 -24.39 21.07
N ASP A 16 39.92 -23.80 21.54
CA ASP A 16 38.72 -24.61 21.88
C ASP A 16 37.41 -23.94 21.43
N ILE A 17 36.63 -24.61 20.58
CA ILE A 17 35.29 -24.17 20.21
C ILE A 17 34.37 -24.54 21.38
N ASP A 18 34.19 -23.60 22.30
CA ASP A 18 33.17 -23.69 23.35
C ASP A 18 31.79 -23.85 22.67
N ASN A 19 31.26 -25.08 22.69
CA ASN A 19 30.04 -25.48 21.99
C ASN A 19 28.82 -24.66 22.42
N ASP A 20 28.74 -24.26 23.68
CA ASP A 20 27.62 -23.47 24.21
C ASP A 20 27.68 -22.04 23.66
N LYS A 21 28.89 -21.45 23.62
CA LYS A 21 29.07 -20.11 23.01
C LYS A 21 28.98 -20.14 21.48
N ASN A 22 29.29 -21.26 20.84
CA ASN A 22 29.09 -21.45 19.39
C ASN A 22 27.59 -21.55 19.07
N ALA A 23 26.82 -22.26 19.91
CA ALA A 23 25.37 -22.34 19.81
C ALA A 23 24.70 -20.98 20.04
N GLU A 24 25.15 -20.19 21.02
CA GLU A 24 24.68 -18.81 21.21
C GLU A 24 24.97 -17.92 20.00
N ALA A 25 26.16 -18.05 19.39
CA ALA A 25 26.51 -17.30 18.18
C ALA A 25 25.55 -17.63 17.01
N PHE A 26 25.20 -18.91 16.83
CA PHE A 26 24.20 -19.32 15.82
C PHE A 26 22.77 -18.86 16.16
N ALA A 27 22.38 -18.86 17.43
CA ALA A 27 21.08 -18.36 17.87
C ALA A 27 20.90 -16.85 17.58
N GLU A 28 21.98 -16.08 17.72
CA GLU A 28 22.00 -14.65 17.37
C GLU A 28 22.08 -14.41 15.85
N LEU A 29 22.80 -15.27 15.11
CA LEU A 29 22.87 -15.24 13.64
C LEU A 29 21.50 -15.36 12.98
N ILE A 30 20.64 -16.27 13.48
CA ILE A 30 19.28 -16.49 12.94
C ILE A 30 18.44 -15.20 12.93
N GLN A 31 18.69 -14.29 13.87
CA GLN A 31 17.97 -13.01 13.95
C GLN A 31 18.41 -12.00 12.88
N CYS A 32 19.57 -12.22 12.24
CA CYS A 32 20.25 -11.25 11.37
C CYS A 32 20.39 -11.69 9.90
N LEU A 33 20.05 -12.92 9.54
CA LEU A 33 20.34 -13.49 8.22
C LEU A 33 19.29 -13.14 7.13
N HIS A 34 19.78 -12.80 5.93
CA HIS A 34 19.03 -12.75 4.68
C HIS A 34 19.60 -13.78 3.68
N ASP A 35 18.84 -14.13 2.64
CA ASP A 35 19.17 -15.25 1.74
C ASP A 35 20.58 -15.14 1.10
N ARG A 36 21.09 -13.91 0.89
CA ARG A 36 22.46 -13.65 0.39
C ARG A 36 23.55 -13.66 1.48
N SER A 37 23.21 -13.33 2.73
CA SER A 37 24.10 -13.44 3.89
C SER A 37 24.37 -14.90 4.25
N LEU A 38 23.37 -15.76 4.04
CA LEU A 38 23.48 -17.20 4.28
C LEU A 38 24.50 -17.85 3.35
N SER A 39 24.50 -17.49 2.06
CA SER A 39 25.45 -18.02 1.08
C SER A 39 26.92 -17.63 1.36
N LEU A 40 27.17 -16.48 1.99
CA LEU A 40 28.53 -16.04 2.37
C LEU A 40 29.13 -16.90 3.48
N ILE A 41 28.30 -17.38 4.39
CA ILE A 41 28.73 -18.08 5.61
C ILE A 41 28.81 -19.58 5.37
N MET A 42 27.88 -20.14 4.59
CA MET A 42 27.81 -21.58 4.32
C MET A 42 29.06 -22.14 3.62
N ARG A 43 29.83 -21.29 2.92
CA ARG A 43 31.08 -21.71 2.25
C ARG A 43 32.31 -21.53 3.15
N ASP A 44 32.38 -20.42 3.89
CA ASP A 44 33.63 -19.96 4.50
C ASP A 44 33.67 -20.13 6.05
N ALA A 45 32.54 -20.49 6.68
CA ALA A 45 32.41 -20.73 8.12
C ALA A 45 31.46 -21.90 8.46
N MET A 46 31.78 -23.09 7.93
CA MET A 46 31.09 -24.34 8.28
C MET A 46 31.30 -24.67 9.77
N ASP A 47 30.20 -24.88 10.50
CA ASP A 47 30.14 -25.24 11.93
C ASP A 47 30.82 -24.28 12.93
N ASP A 48 31.18 -23.07 12.49
CA ASP A 48 31.80 -22.03 13.32
C ASP A 48 30.95 -20.75 13.29
N GLY A 49 30.03 -20.64 14.25
CA GLY A 49 29.11 -19.51 14.43
C GLY A 49 29.81 -18.20 14.76
N ARG A 50 31.02 -18.25 15.34
CA ARG A 50 31.81 -17.05 15.65
C ARG A 50 32.52 -16.53 14.41
N LYS A 51 33.11 -17.43 13.60
CA LYS A 51 33.67 -17.08 12.30
C LYS A 51 32.59 -16.58 11.33
N ALA A 52 31.41 -17.20 11.35
CA ALA A 52 30.23 -16.75 10.62
C ALA A 52 29.84 -15.31 11.01
N MET A 53 29.78 -15.02 12.32
CA MET A 53 29.49 -13.68 12.84
C MET A 53 30.59 -12.67 12.50
N LYS A 54 31.85 -13.07 12.50
CA LYS A 54 32.99 -12.21 12.12
C LYS A 54 32.93 -11.85 10.63
N ILE A 55 32.73 -12.83 9.74
CA ILE A 55 32.53 -12.61 8.30
C ILE A 55 31.37 -11.64 8.05
N LEU A 56 30.26 -11.82 8.77
CA LEU A 56 29.11 -10.91 8.71
C LEU A 56 29.43 -9.51 9.25
N ASN A 57 30.12 -9.41 10.38
CA ASN A 57 30.48 -8.12 10.98
C ASN A 57 31.45 -7.37 10.07
N ASP A 58 32.42 -8.04 9.46
CA ASP A 58 33.36 -7.45 8.49
C ASP A 58 32.63 -7.04 7.20
N HIS A 59 31.65 -7.83 6.75
CA HIS A 59 30.76 -7.48 5.63
C HIS A 59 29.86 -6.27 5.95
N VAL A 60 29.44 -6.10 7.21
CA VAL A 60 28.58 -4.99 7.66
C VAL A 60 29.39 -3.75 8.06
N GLN A 61 30.63 -3.90 8.53
CA GLN A 61 31.54 -2.81 8.89
C GLN A 61 32.25 -2.20 7.68
N SER A 62 32.41 -2.96 6.60
CA SER A 62 32.89 -2.44 5.32
C SER A 62 31.79 -1.61 4.61
N LYS A 63 31.74 -0.33 4.99
CA LYS A 63 31.13 0.81 4.29
C LYS A 63 29.59 0.94 4.32
N GLY A 64 29.14 1.89 5.15
CA GLY A 64 27.90 2.67 4.94
C GLY A 64 26.81 2.46 5.98
N LYS A 65 26.63 3.42 6.89
CA LYS A 65 25.58 3.44 7.93
C LYS A 65 24.18 3.19 7.33
N PRO A 66 23.32 2.32 7.91
CA PRO A 66 21.92 2.23 7.53
C PRO A 66 21.12 3.28 8.30
N ARG A 67 20.80 4.39 7.65
CA ARG A 67 19.66 5.24 8.02
C ARG A 67 18.68 5.26 6.87
N ILE A 68 18.12 4.09 6.56
CA ILE A 68 17.15 3.91 5.48
C ILE A 68 16.02 4.95 5.60
N VAL A 69 15.52 5.22 6.81
CA VAL A 69 14.42 6.17 7.03
C VAL A 69 14.83 7.63 6.81
N THR A 70 15.99 8.08 7.30
CA THR A 70 16.48 9.46 7.05
C THR A 70 16.84 9.68 5.58
N LEU A 71 17.46 8.68 4.93
CA LEU A 71 17.68 8.65 3.48
C LEU A 71 16.37 8.79 2.71
N TYR A 72 15.32 8.08 3.12
CA TYR A 72 14.02 8.10 2.44
C TYR A 72 13.29 9.45 2.57
N THR A 73 13.53 10.21 3.64
CA THR A 73 12.97 11.57 3.81
C THR A 73 13.76 12.61 3.03
N GLU A 74 15.09 12.53 3.04
CA GLU A 74 16.00 13.44 2.30
C GLU A 74 15.93 13.22 0.77
N LEU A 75 15.86 11.96 0.31
CA LEU A 75 15.67 11.60 -1.11
C LEU A 75 14.36 12.13 -1.70
N LYS A 76 13.30 12.20 -0.88
CA LYS A 76 12.03 12.81 -1.30
C LYS A 76 12.19 14.32 -1.42
N SER A 77 12.80 15.01 -0.44
CA SER A 77 13.00 16.46 -0.53
C SER A 77 13.93 16.87 -1.67
N ASP A 78 15.01 16.12 -1.93
CA ASP A 78 15.97 16.44 -2.99
C ASP A 78 15.44 16.12 -4.40
N TYR A 79 14.60 15.09 -4.56
CA TYR A 79 13.91 14.83 -5.82
C TYR A 79 13.04 16.02 -6.26
N TYR A 80 12.30 16.63 -5.32
CA TYR A 80 11.50 17.83 -5.59
C TYR A 80 12.37 19.08 -5.75
N ARG A 81 13.45 19.23 -4.97
CA ARG A 81 14.37 20.38 -5.08
C ARG A 81 15.10 20.41 -6.42
N GLN A 82 15.58 19.27 -6.90
CA GLN A 82 16.40 19.19 -8.12
C GLN A 82 15.57 19.23 -9.42
N THR A 83 14.37 18.63 -9.43
CA THR A 83 13.46 18.75 -10.59
C THR A 83 12.94 20.17 -10.75
N TYR A 84 12.69 20.90 -9.65
CA TYR A 84 12.24 22.29 -9.69
C TYR A 84 13.37 23.28 -10.06
N ILE A 85 14.59 23.10 -9.56
CA ILE A 85 15.78 23.91 -9.94
C ILE A 85 16.15 23.68 -11.42
N ALA A 86 16.01 22.46 -11.94
CA ALA A 86 16.26 22.17 -13.34
C ALA A 86 15.24 22.83 -14.29
N SER A 87 13.99 22.99 -13.87
CA SER A 87 13.00 23.80 -14.60
C SER A 87 13.23 25.31 -14.45
N PHE A 88 13.65 25.79 -13.28
CA PHE A 88 13.91 27.21 -13.00
C PHE A 88 15.12 27.76 -13.79
N ASN A 89 16.22 27.01 -13.82
CA ASN A 89 17.43 27.37 -14.60
C ASN A 89 17.23 27.30 -16.13
N LYS A 90 16.11 26.73 -16.59
CA LYS A 90 15.73 26.72 -18.01
C LYS A 90 14.96 27.99 -18.42
N GLN A 91 14.48 28.77 -17.44
CA GLN A 91 13.59 29.91 -17.62
C GLN A 91 14.26 31.26 -17.27
N TYR A 92 15.27 31.28 -16.40
CA TYR A 92 16.08 32.48 -16.12
C TYR A 92 17.57 32.11 -16.01
N PRO A 93 18.40 32.37 -17.04
CA PRO A 93 19.83 32.15 -16.95
C PRO A 93 20.44 33.19 -16.01
N LEU A 94 20.88 32.78 -14.82
CA LEU A 94 21.73 33.61 -13.97
C LEU A 94 23.05 33.86 -14.70
N GLU A 95 23.31 35.13 -15.03
CA GLU A 95 24.64 35.57 -15.47
C GLU A 95 25.68 35.16 -14.43
N ARG A 96 26.75 34.52 -14.91
CA ARG A 96 27.85 34.05 -14.09
C ARG A 96 28.54 35.24 -13.42
N PHE A 97 28.43 35.34 -12.10
CA PHE A 97 29.43 36.11 -11.36
C PHE A 97 30.79 35.38 -11.43
N PRO A 98 31.89 36.11 -11.69
CA PRO A 98 33.20 35.53 -11.90
C PRO A 98 33.79 34.99 -10.59
N ASN A 99 34.41 33.83 -10.70
CA ASN A 99 35.25 33.24 -9.67
C ASN A 99 36.34 34.23 -9.23
N SER A 100 36.34 34.65 -7.96
CA SER A 100 37.55 35.14 -7.32
C SER A 100 37.59 34.71 -5.85
N ALA A 101 38.74 34.12 -5.50
CA ALA A 101 39.42 34.08 -4.21
C ALA A 101 38.66 33.60 -2.96
N THR A 102 39.10 32.43 -2.47
CA THR A 102 39.57 32.19 -1.10
C THR A 102 39.25 33.26 -0.05
N GLU A 103 38.41 32.92 0.94
CA GLU A 103 38.70 33.28 2.33
C GLU A 103 38.00 32.30 3.28
N THR A 104 38.83 31.55 3.99
CA THR A 104 38.43 30.60 5.04
C THR A 104 38.45 31.40 6.34
N VAL A 105 37.29 31.75 6.90
CA VAL A 105 37.21 32.24 8.28
C VAL A 105 36.94 31.03 9.17
N GLY A 106 38.00 30.58 9.84
CA GLY A 106 37.97 29.49 10.80
C GLY A 106 37.31 29.90 12.12
N ILE A 107 36.54 28.97 12.68
CA ILE A 107 36.31 28.92 14.14
C ILE A 107 36.71 27.51 14.59
N SER A 108 37.87 27.45 15.25
CA SER A 108 38.44 26.28 15.91
C SER A 108 37.79 26.12 17.29
N PHE A 109 37.23 24.95 17.60
CA PHE A 109 37.02 24.52 18.98
C PHE A 109 38.01 23.40 19.32
N LYS A 110 38.96 23.71 20.20
CA LYS A 110 39.86 22.75 20.85
C LYS A 110 39.08 21.89 21.86
N PRO A 111 39.35 20.57 21.98
CA PRO A 111 38.80 19.77 23.06
C PRO A 111 39.63 19.97 24.35
N SER A 112 38.99 20.41 25.42
CA SER A 112 39.54 20.39 26.78
C SER A 112 39.05 19.17 27.55
N VAL A 113 40.00 18.52 28.23
CA VAL A 113 39.91 17.28 28.98
C VAL A 113 39.17 17.47 30.31
N GLY A 114 38.28 16.52 30.65
CA GLY A 114 38.06 15.97 32.00
C GLY A 114 37.20 16.73 33.02
N GLN A 115 36.01 16.20 33.35
CA GLN A 115 35.55 15.91 34.73
C GLN A 115 34.21 15.14 34.75
N LYS A 116 34.08 14.17 35.67
CA LYS A 116 32.89 13.34 35.95
C LYS A 116 31.88 14.11 36.82
N VAL A 117 30.58 13.92 36.58
CA VAL A 117 29.54 14.06 37.62
C VAL A 117 28.51 12.92 37.50
N ASP A 118 28.20 12.35 38.65
CA ASP A 118 27.40 11.15 38.95
C ASP A 118 25.89 11.47 39.03
N PHE A 119 25.04 10.53 38.60
CA PHE A 119 23.58 10.57 38.81
C PHE A 119 23.08 9.23 39.35
N ARG A 120 23.48 8.89 40.56
CA ARG A 120 22.73 7.99 41.44
C ARG A 120 21.94 8.80 42.45
N SER A 121 20.71 9.18 42.10
CA SER A 121 19.57 9.33 43.02
C SER A 121 18.39 10.05 42.35
N ASN A 122 17.42 9.30 41.80
CA ASN A 122 16.03 9.78 41.78
C ASN A 122 15.03 8.59 41.78
N PRO A 123 14.36 8.30 42.91
CA PRO A 123 13.46 7.16 43.08
C PRO A 123 12.04 7.47 42.61
N ALA A 124 11.82 7.57 41.29
CA ALA A 124 10.50 7.77 40.69
C ALA A 124 10.19 6.83 39.49
N LEU A 125 10.83 5.66 39.45
CA LEU A 125 10.65 4.66 38.36
C LEU A 125 10.26 3.27 38.86
N SER A 126 9.73 3.14 40.08
CA SER A 126 9.29 1.85 40.66
C SER A 126 7.78 1.60 40.65
N ALA A 127 6.96 2.38 39.93
CA ALA A 127 5.49 2.21 39.91
C ALA A 127 4.88 1.86 38.54
N GLY A 128 5.67 1.58 37.49
CA GLY A 128 5.16 1.43 36.11
C GLY A 128 5.23 0.04 35.48
N VAL A 129 5.68 -1.00 36.20
CA VAL A 129 5.97 -2.33 35.60
C VAL A 129 5.01 -3.44 36.07
N ALA A 130 4.05 -3.13 36.95
CA ALA A 130 3.19 -4.15 37.56
C ALA A 130 1.77 -4.32 36.97
N SER A 131 1.38 -3.66 35.86
CA SER A 131 -0.01 -3.73 35.36
C SER A 131 -0.22 -4.28 33.93
N LEU A 132 0.73 -5.02 33.35
CA LEU A 132 0.58 -5.59 32.00
C LEU A 132 0.56 -7.13 31.94
N THR A 133 0.21 -7.79 33.05
CA THR A 133 -0.03 -9.24 33.08
C THR A 133 -1.43 -9.55 33.60
N GLN A 134 -2.44 -9.44 32.73
CA GLN A 134 -3.70 -10.20 32.87
C GLN A 134 -4.40 -10.27 31.50
N GLY A 135 -4.47 -11.49 30.93
CA GLY A 135 -5.12 -11.78 29.66
C GLY A 135 -4.44 -12.95 28.92
N GLY A 136 -4.67 -14.17 29.41
CA GLY A 136 -4.00 -15.40 28.96
C GLY A 136 -4.48 -16.04 27.65
N TRP A 137 -3.96 -17.25 27.44
CA TRP A 137 -4.16 -18.24 26.35
C TRP A 137 -3.29 -17.97 25.10
N MET A 138 -2.35 -18.83 24.68
CA MET A 138 -2.36 -20.29 24.62
C MET A 138 -0.95 -20.92 24.66
N THR A 139 -0.92 -22.12 25.23
CA THR A 139 0.17 -23.08 25.40
C THR A 139 0.64 -23.69 24.06
N GLY A 140 1.96 -23.82 23.90
CA GLY A 140 2.58 -24.61 22.83
C GLY A 140 3.77 -25.37 23.40
N LYS A 141 3.59 -26.67 23.62
CA LYS A 141 4.61 -27.62 24.09
C LYS A 141 5.88 -27.52 23.25
N VAL A 142 7.02 -27.32 23.92
CA VAL A 142 8.35 -27.63 23.38
C VAL A 142 8.46 -29.16 23.35
N ILE A 143 8.50 -29.75 22.16
CA ILE A 143 8.90 -31.15 21.97
C ILE A 143 10.41 -31.11 21.77
N ALA A 144 11.15 -31.65 22.75
CA ALA A 144 12.55 -31.97 22.59
C ALA A 144 12.69 -33.10 21.55
N LEU A 145 13.49 -32.87 20.51
CA LEU A 145 13.96 -33.94 19.64
C LEU A 145 15.42 -34.18 19.98
N GLU A 146 15.66 -35.29 20.69
CA GLU A 146 16.96 -35.88 20.89
C GLU A 146 17.58 -36.23 19.53
N SER A 147 18.83 -35.84 19.34
CA SER A 147 19.60 -36.07 18.12
C SER A 147 20.20 -37.48 18.11
N HIS A 148 19.93 -38.23 17.05
CA HIS A 148 20.81 -39.30 16.58
C HIS A 148 21.38 -38.95 15.21
N PRO A 149 22.67 -39.23 14.95
CA PRO A 149 23.35 -38.77 13.76
C PRO A 149 23.24 -39.83 12.66
N CYS A 150 22.59 -39.52 11.55
CA CYS A 150 23.01 -39.99 10.22
C CYS A 150 22.07 -39.50 9.10
N ARG A 151 22.71 -38.96 8.06
CA ARG A 151 22.30 -38.92 6.64
C ARG A 151 21.07 -38.07 6.27
N GLY A 152 21.39 -36.92 5.65
CA GLY A 152 20.66 -36.20 4.61
C GLY A 152 19.13 -36.24 4.66
N THR A 153 18.49 -35.13 5.03
CA THR A 153 17.04 -35.01 4.84
C THR A 153 16.59 -33.59 4.51
N VAL A 154 15.85 -33.54 3.40
CA VAL A 154 14.99 -32.49 2.86
C VAL A 154 14.36 -31.61 3.95
N VAL A 155 14.56 -30.29 3.85
CA VAL A 155 13.87 -29.29 4.68
C VAL A 155 12.36 -29.45 4.51
N SER A 156 11.66 -29.90 5.55
CA SER A 156 10.22 -30.15 5.49
C SER A 156 9.44 -28.85 5.27
N VAL A 157 8.35 -28.96 4.49
CA VAL A 157 7.43 -27.85 4.15
C VAL A 157 6.91 -27.10 5.39
N ARG A 158 6.89 -27.77 6.55
CA ARG A 158 6.44 -27.20 7.83
C ARG A 158 7.41 -26.14 8.38
N ALA A 159 8.73 -26.35 8.23
CA ALA A 159 9.76 -25.38 8.62
C ALA A 159 9.73 -24.14 7.71
N LYS A 160 9.47 -24.31 6.40
CA LYS A 160 9.26 -23.18 5.48
C LYS A 160 8.04 -22.34 5.86
N ILE A 161 6.94 -22.96 6.33
CA ILE A 161 5.72 -22.25 6.73
C ILE A 161 5.94 -21.44 8.03
N GLU A 162 6.70 -21.98 9.00
CA GLU A 162 7.01 -21.26 10.24
C GLU A 162 7.96 -20.09 10.02
N VAL A 163 8.98 -20.25 9.16
CA VAL A 163 9.88 -19.15 8.76
C VAL A 163 9.10 -18.02 8.04
N LEU A 164 8.12 -18.36 7.19
CA LEU A 164 7.27 -17.38 6.53
C LEU A 164 6.31 -16.67 7.51
N ARG A 165 5.78 -17.37 8.51
CA ARG A 165 4.95 -16.77 9.58
C ARG A 165 5.76 -15.84 10.48
N ALA A 166 7.00 -16.21 10.82
CA ALA A 166 7.93 -15.37 11.57
C ALA A 166 8.29 -14.10 10.77
N ARG A 167 8.58 -14.24 9.46
CA ARG A 167 8.81 -13.09 8.56
C ARG A 167 7.62 -12.12 8.52
N ALA A 168 6.38 -12.61 8.52
CA ALA A 168 5.18 -11.77 8.54
C ALA A 168 4.97 -11.04 9.88
N HIS A 169 5.30 -11.68 11.01
CA HIS A 169 5.22 -11.07 12.34
C HIS A 169 6.30 -10.00 12.57
N VAL A 170 7.53 -10.24 12.10
CA VAL A 170 8.63 -9.27 12.15
C VAL A 170 8.32 -8.03 11.29
N ARG A 171 7.72 -8.20 10.10
CA ARG A 171 7.26 -7.08 9.27
C ARG A 171 6.18 -6.23 9.94
N LYS A 172 5.23 -6.87 10.63
CA LYS A 172 4.18 -6.17 11.40
C LYS A 172 4.76 -5.39 12.59
N ARG A 173 5.67 -6.00 13.35
CA ARG A 173 6.33 -5.34 14.50
C ARG A 173 7.29 -4.23 14.07
N GLY A 174 8.04 -4.42 12.97
CA GLY A 174 8.93 -3.40 12.40
C GLY A 174 8.18 -2.16 11.89
N ASN A 175 7.02 -2.35 11.25
CA ASN A 175 6.15 -1.23 10.86
C ASN A 175 5.54 -0.53 12.08
N ALA A 176 5.12 -1.26 13.11
CA ALA A 176 4.59 -0.68 14.34
C ALA A 176 5.65 0.14 15.12
N PHE A 177 6.90 -0.35 15.16
CA PHE A 177 8.01 0.37 15.78
C PHE A 177 8.42 1.61 14.98
N ALA A 178 8.46 1.53 13.65
CA ALA A 178 8.74 2.69 12.80
C ALA A 178 7.65 3.76 12.93
N SER A 179 6.37 3.37 13.03
CA SER A 179 5.27 4.30 13.32
C SER A 179 5.41 4.93 14.70
N ALA A 180 5.73 4.15 15.75
CA ALA A 180 5.86 4.65 17.12
C ALA A 180 7.11 5.53 17.37
N GLU A 181 8.15 5.41 16.54
CA GLU A 181 9.33 6.29 16.54
C GLU A 181 9.06 7.59 15.76
N LEU A 182 8.39 7.51 14.58
CA LEU A 182 7.91 8.68 13.83
C LEU A 182 6.90 9.52 14.64
N GLU A 183 6.05 8.85 15.42
CA GLU A 183 5.06 9.49 16.28
C GLU A 183 5.70 10.35 17.38
N ARG A 184 6.89 9.94 17.86
CA ARG A 184 7.64 10.64 18.92
C ARG A 184 8.54 11.77 18.43
N GLU A 185 9.06 11.72 17.19
CA GLU A 185 10.06 12.69 16.71
C GLU A 185 9.58 13.69 15.63
N GLN A 186 8.46 13.45 14.92
CA GLN A 186 8.11 14.28 13.72
C GLN A 186 6.62 14.62 13.52
N THR A 187 5.73 14.31 14.46
CA THR A 187 4.26 14.46 14.29
C THR A 187 3.75 15.90 14.16
N ASN A 188 4.49 16.89 14.68
CA ASN A 188 4.04 18.28 14.62
C ASN A 188 4.10 18.89 13.21
N ASN A 189 4.89 18.33 12.29
CA ASN A 189 5.04 18.85 10.93
C ASN A 189 4.41 17.94 9.87
N LEU A 190 3.64 16.93 10.25
CA LEU A 190 2.98 16.03 9.29
C LEU A 190 1.51 16.40 9.11
N VAL A 191 1.11 16.46 7.84
CA VAL A 191 -0.26 16.71 7.43
C VAL A 191 -1.01 15.37 7.28
N ASN A 192 -2.18 15.26 7.91
CA ASN A 192 -2.97 14.03 7.92
C ASN A 192 -4.27 14.19 7.11
N ILE A 193 -4.30 13.55 5.93
CA ILE A 193 -5.49 13.45 5.08
C ILE A 193 -6.17 12.06 5.18
N GLY A 194 -5.79 11.27 6.19
CA GLY A 194 -6.35 9.97 6.48
C GLY A 194 -5.58 8.80 5.86
N THR A 195 -6.20 7.62 5.93
CA THR A 195 -5.62 6.38 5.41
C THR A 195 -5.94 6.18 3.93
N CYS A 196 -5.19 5.30 3.25
CA CYS A 196 -5.38 5.02 1.83
C CYS A 196 -6.82 4.56 1.52
N GLY A 197 -7.56 5.35 0.74
CA GLY A 197 -8.93 5.07 0.36
C GLY A 197 -9.12 3.70 -0.29
N LEU A 198 -8.19 3.27 -1.16
CA LEU A 198 -8.23 1.96 -1.82
C LEU A 198 -8.30 0.80 -0.81
N HIS A 199 -7.42 0.80 0.19
CA HIS A 199 -7.38 -0.22 1.23
C HIS A 199 -8.64 -0.19 2.10
N VAL A 200 -9.15 1.01 2.40
CA VAL A 200 -10.39 1.16 3.16
C VAL A 200 -11.57 0.58 2.39
N LEU A 201 -11.71 0.84 1.09
CA LEU A 201 -12.81 0.31 0.28
C LEU A 201 -12.77 -1.21 0.18
N HIS A 202 -11.60 -1.81 -0.02
CA HIS A 202 -11.46 -3.28 -0.01
C HIS A 202 -11.87 -3.88 1.34
N ASN A 203 -11.43 -3.26 2.44
CA ASN A 203 -11.78 -3.74 3.78
C ASN A 203 -13.26 -3.49 4.11
N ALA A 204 -13.83 -2.37 3.66
CA ALA A 204 -15.24 -2.04 3.82
C ALA A 204 -16.12 -3.09 3.13
N PHE A 205 -15.83 -3.41 1.87
CA PHE A 205 -16.54 -4.47 1.15
C PHE A 205 -16.40 -5.83 1.86
N LYS A 206 -15.19 -6.19 2.27
CA LYS A 206 -14.93 -7.43 3.01
C LYS A 206 -15.70 -7.51 4.32
N ASP A 207 -15.75 -6.42 5.09
CA ASP A 207 -16.47 -6.37 6.36
C ASP A 207 -17.99 -6.41 6.13
N GLY A 208 -18.48 -5.76 5.07
CA GLY A 208 -19.88 -5.89 4.64
C GLY A 208 -20.26 -7.32 4.26
N MET A 209 -19.42 -8.03 3.50
CA MET A 209 -19.66 -9.44 3.19
C MET A 209 -19.71 -10.31 4.44
N LYS A 210 -18.83 -10.07 5.43
CA LYS A 210 -18.90 -10.77 6.71
C LYS A 210 -20.19 -10.49 7.47
N ALA A 211 -20.70 -9.25 7.41
CA ALA A 211 -21.94 -8.87 8.09
C ALA A 211 -23.16 -9.65 7.56
N THR A 212 -23.17 -10.01 6.28
CA THR A 212 -24.22 -10.86 5.68
C THR A 212 -24.10 -12.34 6.03
N LYS A 213 -22.92 -12.80 6.46
CA LYS A 213 -22.57 -14.22 6.61
C LYS A 213 -22.71 -15.04 5.31
N TRP A 214 -22.74 -14.38 4.14
CA TRP A 214 -22.76 -15.09 2.87
C TRP A 214 -21.38 -15.66 2.55
N GLU A 215 -21.30 -16.97 2.34
CA GLU A 215 -20.06 -17.70 2.07
C GLU A 215 -19.57 -17.59 0.60
N ILE A 216 -19.83 -16.44 -0.06
CA ILE A 216 -19.46 -16.20 -1.46
C ILE A 216 -17.94 -16.22 -1.65
N GLN A 217 -17.16 -15.70 -0.69
CA GLN A 217 -15.70 -15.70 -0.76
C GLN A 217 -15.15 -17.12 -0.90
N SER A 218 -15.65 -18.00 -0.04
CA SER A 218 -15.26 -19.40 0.06
C SER A 218 -15.66 -20.10 -1.23
N LEU A 219 -16.88 -19.86 -1.70
CA LEU A 219 -17.41 -20.43 -2.94
C LEU A 219 -16.55 -20.10 -4.18
N LEU A 220 -16.29 -18.80 -4.42
CA LEU A 220 -15.48 -18.36 -5.57
C LEU A 220 -14.07 -18.95 -5.53
N LYS A 221 -13.47 -19.00 -4.32
CA LYS A 221 -12.15 -19.58 -4.11
C LYS A 221 -12.13 -21.07 -4.43
N PHE A 222 -13.11 -21.83 -3.91
CA PHE A 222 -13.16 -23.28 -4.07
C PHE A 222 -13.50 -23.72 -5.50
N ALA A 223 -14.29 -22.92 -6.22
CA ALA A 223 -14.55 -23.13 -7.64
C ALA A 223 -13.26 -23.27 -8.46
N PHE A 224 -12.29 -22.37 -8.24
CA PHE A 224 -11.00 -22.41 -8.90
C PHE A 224 -10.15 -23.60 -8.44
N TYR A 225 -9.99 -23.78 -7.12
CA TYR A 225 -9.11 -24.82 -6.58
C TYR A 225 -9.61 -26.25 -6.81
N LEU A 226 -10.90 -26.46 -7.09
CA LEU A 226 -11.38 -27.77 -7.51
C LEU A 226 -10.63 -28.25 -8.75
N PHE A 227 -10.39 -27.36 -9.71
CA PHE A 227 -9.82 -27.73 -11.00
C PHE A 227 -8.35 -27.35 -11.18
N GLN A 228 -7.83 -26.40 -10.40
CA GLN A 228 -6.50 -25.83 -10.61
C GLN A 228 -5.37 -26.88 -10.69
N GLU A 229 -5.35 -27.87 -9.80
CA GLU A 229 -4.26 -28.86 -9.70
C GLU A 229 -4.72 -30.28 -10.10
N SER A 230 -5.72 -30.41 -10.98
CA SER A 230 -6.20 -31.73 -11.41
C SER A 230 -6.59 -31.73 -12.89
N PRO A 231 -5.66 -32.14 -13.78
CA PRO A 231 -5.94 -32.30 -15.21
C PRO A 231 -7.10 -33.27 -15.47
N ALA A 232 -7.14 -34.40 -14.76
CA ALA A 232 -8.23 -35.39 -14.88
C ALA A 232 -9.60 -34.78 -14.60
N ARG A 233 -9.76 -34.02 -13.51
CA ARG A 233 -11.04 -33.35 -13.21
C ARG A 233 -11.41 -32.29 -14.25
N ARG A 234 -10.43 -31.61 -14.86
CA ARG A 234 -10.70 -30.67 -15.96
C ARG A 234 -11.20 -31.40 -17.19
N GLU A 235 -10.58 -32.53 -17.53
CA GLU A 235 -11.00 -33.39 -18.63
C GLU A 235 -12.42 -33.91 -18.42
N ASP A 236 -12.71 -34.48 -17.24
CA ASP A 236 -14.07 -34.90 -16.86
C ASP A 236 -15.07 -33.75 -16.98
N PHE A 237 -14.73 -32.58 -16.45
CA PHE A 237 -15.57 -31.39 -16.53
C PHE A 237 -15.85 -31.00 -17.98
N PHE A 238 -14.84 -31.02 -18.86
CA PHE A 238 -15.02 -30.71 -20.28
C PHE A 238 -15.91 -31.73 -20.99
N ASN A 239 -15.72 -33.02 -20.70
CA ASN A 239 -16.49 -34.10 -21.30
C ASN A 239 -17.96 -34.09 -20.85
N ILE A 240 -18.21 -33.82 -19.56
CA ILE A 240 -19.56 -33.80 -18.98
C ILE A 240 -20.34 -32.54 -19.39
N THR A 241 -19.67 -31.39 -19.42
CA THR A 241 -20.36 -30.10 -19.58
C THR A 241 -20.31 -29.55 -21.00
N SER A 242 -19.49 -30.14 -21.87
CA SER A 242 -19.19 -29.64 -23.22
C SER A 242 -18.67 -28.19 -23.25
N SER A 243 -18.23 -27.66 -22.10
CA SER A 243 -17.77 -26.28 -21.95
C SER A 243 -16.31 -26.25 -21.53
N ARG A 244 -15.51 -25.41 -22.20
CA ARG A 244 -14.11 -25.14 -21.79
C ARG A 244 -13.99 -23.95 -20.83
N LEU A 245 -15.11 -23.34 -20.45
CA LEU A 245 -15.10 -22.15 -19.62
C LEU A 245 -14.85 -22.49 -18.15
N MET A 246 -13.69 -22.10 -17.63
CA MET A 246 -13.27 -22.40 -16.26
C MET A 246 -13.44 -21.23 -15.29
N PRO A 247 -13.58 -21.49 -13.98
CA PRO A 247 -13.54 -20.46 -12.94
C PRO A 247 -12.18 -19.77 -12.91
N LEU A 248 -12.16 -18.50 -12.49
CA LEU A 248 -10.93 -17.73 -12.31
C LEU A 248 -10.49 -17.71 -10.85
N GLN A 249 -9.19 -17.49 -10.64
CA GLN A 249 -8.63 -17.36 -9.30
C GLN A 249 -9.27 -16.18 -8.56
N PHE A 250 -9.63 -16.41 -7.30
CA PHE A 250 -10.23 -15.38 -6.45
C PHE A 250 -9.41 -15.14 -5.18
N CYS A 251 -9.02 -13.87 -4.93
CA CYS A 251 -8.31 -13.45 -3.72
C CYS A 251 -9.23 -12.67 -2.77
N GLY A 252 -9.50 -13.24 -1.59
CA GLY A 252 -10.38 -12.66 -0.56
C GLY A 252 -9.84 -11.41 0.16
N HIS A 253 -8.66 -10.91 -0.21
CA HIS A 253 -8.15 -9.62 0.25
C HIS A 253 -8.20 -8.55 -0.83
N ARG A 254 -8.53 -8.92 -2.08
CA ARG A 254 -8.59 -8.04 -3.24
C ARG A 254 -9.93 -8.16 -3.97
N TRP A 255 -11.02 -8.17 -3.20
CA TRP A 255 -12.39 -8.38 -3.72
C TRP A 255 -12.69 -7.57 -4.98
N LEU A 256 -12.54 -6.25 -4.89
CA LEU A 256 -12.91 -5.32 -5.95
C LEU A 256 -12.02 -5.43 -7.22
N GLU A 257 -10.77 -5.88 -7.10
CA GLU A 257 -9.91 -6.22 -8.25
C GLU A 257 -10.38 -7.51 -8.93
N ASN A 258 -10.93 -8.45 -8.15
CA ASN A 258 -11.41 -9.75 -8.62
C ASN A 258 -12.89 -9.74 -9.05
N LEU A 259 -13.47 -8.58 -9.39
CA LEU A 259 -14.84 -8.49 -9.91
C LEU A 259 -15.08 -9.44 -11.08
N HIS A 260 -14.15 -9.46 -12.04
CA HIS A 260 -14.22 -10.30 -13.22
C HIS A 260 -14.25 -11.81 -12.89
N ALA A 261 -13.62 -12.24 -11.78
CA ALA A 261 -13.67 -13.62 -11.33
C ALA A 261 -15.05 -13.99 -10.75
N ALA A 262 -15.70 -13.05 -10.05
CA ALA A 262 -17.08 -13.20 -9.59
C ALA A 262 -18.08 -13.24 -10.75
N GLU A 263 -17.91 -12.37 -11.76
CA GLU A 263 -18.72 -12.39 -12.98
C GLU A 263 -18.53 -13.68 -13.78
N ARG A 264 -17.28 -14.14 -13.94
CA ARG A 264 -16.99 -15.41 -14.59
C ARG A 264 -17.67 -16.58 -13.88
N PHE A 265 -17.72 -16.56 -12.55
CA PHE A 265 -18.34 -17.64 -11.81
C PHE A 265 -19.83 -17.80 -12.12
N ILE A 266 -20.58 -16.71 -12.37
CA ILE A 266 -21.99 -16.82 -12.79
C ILE A 266 -22.13 -17.63 -14.08
N LEU A 267 -21.25 -17.38 -15.06
CA LEU A 267 -21.27 -18.07 -16.35
C LEU A 267 -20.88 -19.55 -16.22
N VAL A 268 -19.98 -19.86 -15.29
CA VAL A 268 -19.46 -21.22 -15.09
C VAL A 268 -20.34 -22.04 -14.15
N TRP A 269 -21.17 -21.39 -13.32
CA TRP A 269 -22.01 -22.06 -12.33
C TRP A 269 -22.94 -23.15 -12.89
N PRO A 270 -23.62 -22.98 -14.04
CA PRO A 270 -24.41 -24.06 -14.65
C PRO A 270 -23.57 -25.30 -14.96
N SER A 271 -22.38 -25.13 -15.55
CA SER A 271 -21.46 -26.24 -15.84
C SER A 271 -20.94 -26.91 -14.56
N ILE A 272 -20.66 -26.14 -13.50
CA ILE A 272 -20.32 -26.70 -12.18
C ILE A 272 -21.46 -27.55 -11.64
N LYS A 273 -22.71 -27.09 -11.72
CA LYS A 273 -23.86 -27.89 -11.27
C LYS A 273 -23.98 -29.20 -12.05
N SER A 274 -23.82 -29.16 -13.37
CA SER A 274 -23.84 -30.37 -14.20
C SER A 274 -22.72 -31.35 -13.82
N TYR A 275 -21.50 -30.84 -13.59
CA TYR A 275 -20.38 -31.67 -13.14
C TYR A 275 -20.63 -32.31 -11.78
N VAL A 276 -21.11 -31.55 -10.79
CA VAL A 276 -21.38 -32.09 -9.45
C VAL A 276 -22.53 -33.10 -9.47
N ASN A 277 -23.58 -32.86 -10.26
CA ASN A 277 -24.66 -33.85 -10.43
C ASN A 277 -24.13 -35.14 -11.08
N ALA A 278 -23.28 -35.04 -12.11
CA ALA A 278 -22.66 -36.21 -12.72
C ALA A 278 -21.78 -37.01 -11.73
N CYS A 279 -21.09 -36.32 -10.81
CA CYS A 279 -20.36 -37.00 -9.72
C CYS A 279 -21.33 -37.77 -8.80
N ARG A 280 -22.43 -37.13 -8.37
CA ARG A 280 -23.46 -37.75 -7.50
C ARG A 280 -24.16 -38.94 -8.16
N GLU A 281 -24.34 -38.89 -9.47
CA GLU A 281 -24.93 -39.95 -10.29
C GLU A 281 -23.93 -41.07 -10.64
N GLY A 282 -22.67 -40.96 -10.22
CA GLY A 282 -21.63 -41.97 -10.50
C GLY A 282 -21.09 -41.98 -11.93
N LYS A 283 -21.39 -40.95 -12.74
CA LYS A 283 -20.88 -40.82 -14.12
C LYS A 283 -19.39 -40.47 -14.17
N THR A 284 -18.86 -39.90 -13.10
CA THR A 284 -17.43 -39.65 -12.88
C THR A 284 -17.09 -39.80 -11.40
N SER A 285 -15.80 -39.87 -11.08
CA SER A 285 -15.32 -40.02 -9.70
C SER A 285 -15.68 -38.81 -8.83
N GLU A 286 -16.25 -39.06 -7.66
CA GLU A 286 -16.58 -38.01 -6.69
C GLU A 286 -15.32 -37.54 -5.95
N PRO A 287 -14.92 -36.25 -6.06
CA PRO A 287 -13.72 -35.77 -5.38
C PRO A 287 -13.90 -35.61 -3.87
N ILE A 288 -13.05 -36.24 -3.07
CA ILE A 288 -13.08 -36.20 -1.57
C ILE A 288 -12.52 -34.87 -1.00
N CYS A 289 -12.39 -33.82 -1.81
CA CYS A 289 -11.70 -32.60 -1.41
C CYS A 289 -12.65 -31.53 -0.83
N LYS A 290 -12.11 -30.66 0.03
CA LYS A 290 -12.85 -29.52 0.62
C LYS A 290 -13.52 -28.64 -0.43
N SER A 291 -12.86 -28.43 -1.57
CA SER A 291 -13.38 -27.59 -2.65
C SER A 291 -14.65 -28.17 -3.25
N TYR A 292 -14.67 -29.49 -3.50
CA TYR A 292 -15.86 -30.18 -4.02
C TYR A 292 -16.99 -30.17 -3.00
N LYS A 293 -16.70 -30.51 -1.73
CA LYS A 293 -17.71 -30.46 -0.66
C LYS A 293 -18.37 -29.07 -0.57
N ALA A 294 -17.59 -28.00 -0.57
CA ALA A 294 -18.12 -26.65 -0.49
C ALA A 294 -19.02 -26.28 -1.70
N LEU A 295 -18.67 -26.74 -2.91
CA LEU A 295 -19.50 -26.51 -4.10
C LEU A 295 -20.77 -27.36 -4.08
N SER A 296 -20.66 -28.61 -3.61
CA SER A 296 -21.77 -29.54 -3.42
C SER A 296 -22.77 -29.00 -2.39
N ASP A 297 -22.29 -28.50 -1.25
CA ASP A 297 -23.09 -27.86 -0.20
C ASP A 297 -23.79 -26.60 -0.73
N ALA A 298 -23.09 -25.80 -1.55
CA ALA A 298 -23.64 -24.59 -2.15
C ALA A 298 -24.76 -24.87 -3.17
N MET A 299 -24.90 -26.09 -3.69
CA MET A 299 -26.05 -26.45 -4.55
C MET A 299 -27.37 -26.49 -3.79
N SER A 300 -27.33 -26.68 -2.47
CA SER A 300 -28.52 -26.66 -1.62
C SER A 300 -29.03 -25.24 -1.39
N ASP A 301 -28.17 -24.23 -1.55
CA ASP A 301 -28.54 -22.81 -1.43
C ASP A 301 -29.13 -22.28 -2.75
N LYS A 302 -30.46 -22.29 -2.81
CA LYS A 302 -31.23 -21.78 -3.95
C LYS A 302 -30.97 -20.29 -4.24
N LEU A 303 -30.47 -19.52 -3.28
CA LEU A 303 -30.24 -18.07 -3.39
C LEU A 303 -28.77 -17.71 -3.69
N VAL A 304 -27.88 -18.69 -3.89
CA VAL A 304 -26.45 -18.44 -4.07
C VAL A 304 -26.14 -17.45 -5.19
N LEU A 305 -26.85 -17.54 -6.32
CA LEU A 305 -26.68 -16.60 -7.44
C LEU A 305 -27.24 -15.22 -7.13
N VAL A 306 -28.35 -15.11 -6.39
CA VAL A 306 -28.91 -13.82 -5.96
C VAL A 306 -27.92 -13.09 -5.07
N LYS A 307 -27.37 -13.78 -4.07
CA LYS A 307 -26.33 -13.25 -3.16
C LYS A 307 -25.10 -12.77 -3.94
N LEU A 308 -24.68 -13.53 -4.95
CA LEU A 308 -23.55 -13.17 -5.81
C LEU A 308 -23.86 -11.94 -6.69
N HIS A 309 -25.06 -11.85 -7.28
CA HIS A 309 -25.47 -10.67 -8.05
C HIS A 309 -25.54 -9.41 -7.19
N CYS A 310 -26.10 -9.50 -5.99
CA CYS A 310 -26.07 -8.41 -5.00
C CYS A 310 -24.63 -7.95 -4.72
N SER A 311 -23.73 -8.91 -4.47
CA SER A 311 -22.32 -8.63 -4.21
C SER A 311 -21.66 -7.91 -5.40
N ILE A 312 -21.85 -8.42 -6.61
CA ILE A 312 -21.32 -7.86 -7.85
C ILE A 312 -21.86 -6.44 -8.11
N HIS A 313 -23.14 -6.18 -7.80
CA HIS A 313 -23.73 -4.85 -7.95
C HIS A 313 -22.97 -3.81 -7.12
N VAL A 314 -22.73 -4.09 -5.84
CA VAL A 314 -21.97 -3.18 -4.97
C VAL A 314 -20.49 -3.09 -5.38
N MET A 315 -19.88 -4.19 -5.81
CA MET A 315 -18.52 -4.17 -6.35
C MET A 315 -18.39 -3.25 -7.58
N LYS A 316 -19.39 -3.25 -8.47
CA LYS A 316 -19.43 -2.36 -9.65
C LYS A 316 -19.54 -0.88 -9.27
N ILE A 317 -20.18 -0.55 -8.15
CA ILE A 317 -20.22 0.82 -7.62
C ILE A 317 -18.83 1.24 -7.12
N LEU A 318 -18.11 0.35 -6.43
CA LEU A 318 -16.82 0.65 -5.80
C LEU A 318 -15.62 0.61 -6.78
N GLN A 319 -15.69 -0.21 -7.83
CA GLN A 319 -14.55 -0.47 -8.73
C GLN A 319 -14.04 0.78 -9.49
N PRO A 320 -14.87 1.69 -10.02
CA PRO A 320 -14.40 2.86 -10.75
C PRO A 320 -13.44 3.73 -9.93
N PHE A 321 -13.72 3.90 -8.64
CA PHE A 321 -12.83 4.61 -7.73
C PHE A 321 -11.46 3.94 -7.63
N LEU A 322 -11.41 2.61 -7.50
CA LEU A 322 -10.13 1.93 -7.45
C LEU A 322 -9.30 2.15 -8.71
N LYS A 323 -9.93 2.08 -9.87
CA LYS A 323 -9.26 2.32 -11.17
C LYS A 323 -8.72 3.75 -11.24
N LYS A 324 -9.50 4.76 -10.84
CA LYS A 324 -9.11 6.18 -10.84
C LYS A 324 -7.91 6.44 -9.91
N TYR A 325 -7.99 5.97 -8.67
CA TYR A 325 -7.00 6.24 -7.62
C TYR A 325 -5.76 5.33 -7.64
N GLN A 326 -5.68 4.39 -8.59
CA GLN A 326 -4.46 3.65 -8.88
C GLN A 326 -3.47 4.42 -9.78
N SER A 327 -3.81 5.62 -10.25
CA SER A 327 -2.94 6.50 -11.05
C SER A 327 -1.96 7.33 -10.21
N ASN A 328 -0.98 7.99 -10.86
CA ASN A 328 -0.07 8.99 -10.27
C ASN A 328 -0.49 10.44 -10.62
N VAL A 329 -1.77 10.64 -10.93
CA VAL A 329 -2.35 11.96 -11.18
C VAL A 329 -2.61 12.64 -9.83
N PRO A 330 -2.45 13.98 -9.70
CA PRO A 330 -2.78 14.71 -8.47
C PRO A 330 -4.29 14.66 -8.18
N LEU A 331 -4.75 13.62 -7.49
CA LEU A 331 -6.18 13.34 -7.28
C LEU A 331 -6.69 13.73 -5.88
N VAL A 332 -5.84 14.19 -4.97
CA VAL A 332 -6.24 14.55 -3.61
C VAL A 332 -7.40 15.56 -3.57
N PRO A 333 -7.45 16.60 -4.43
CA PRO A 333 -8.61 17.52 -4.48
C PRO A 333 -9.94 16.88 -4.88
N TYR A 334 -9.93 15.72 -5.51
CA TYR A 334 -11.14 14.97 -5.87
C TYR A 334 -11.51 13.90 -4.83
N LEU A 335 -10.60 13.60 -3.90
CA LEU A 335 -10.65 12.39 -3.06
C LEU A 335 -11.90 12.33 -2.17
N ALA A 336 -12.19 13.39 -1.43
CA ALA A 336 -13.36 13.42 -0.55
C ALA A 336 -14.67 13.50 -1.35
N SER A 337 -14.71 14.25 -2.45
CA SER A 337 -15.87 14.33 -3.36
C SER A 337 -16.19 12.96 -3.97
N ASP A 338 -15.21 12.29 -4.55
CA ASP A 338 -15.42 10.97 -5.17
C ASP A 338 -15.84 9.92 -4.12
N LEU A 339 -15.31 9.97 -2.90
CA LEU A 339 -15.73 9.11 -1.79
C LEU A 339 -17.18 9.41 -1.37
N PHE A 340 -17.57 10.67 -1.34
CA PHE A 340 -18.93 11.09 -1.01
C PHE A 340 -19.91 10.59 -2.07
N ASP A 341 -19.58 10.70 -3.35
CA ASP A 341 -20.43 10.22 -4.45
C ASP A 341 -20.64 8.70 -4.39
N ILE A 342 -19.60 7.94 -4.01
CA ILE A 342 -19.72 6.50 -3.76
C ILE A 342 -20.65 6.22 -2.58
N VAL A 343 -20.46 6.92 -1.46
CA VAL A 343 -21.33 6.78 -0.27
C VAL A 343 -22.78 7.08 -0.64
N LYS A 344 -23.02 8.19 -1.34
CA LYS A 344 -24.35 8.60 -1.83
C LYS A 344 -24.93 7.54 -2.77
N ARG A 345 -24.13 6.97 -3.68
CA ARG A 345 -24.57 5.91 -4.59
C ARG A 345 -24.92 4.60 -3.89
N ILE A 346 -24.24 4.24 -2.80
CA ILE A 346 -24.62 3.07 -2.00
C ILE A 346 -25.86 3.39 -1.18
N TYR A 347 -25.96 4.59 -0.60
CA TYR A 347 -27.15 5.03 0.12
C TYR A 347 -28.40 5.06 -0.76
N SER A 348 -28.31 5.42 -2.05
CA SER A 348 -29.48 5.41 -2.94
C SER A 348 -30.13 4.03 -3.09
N LEU A 349 -29.40 2.96 -2.72
CA LEU A 349 -29.94 1.60 -2.71
C LEU A 349 -30.87 1.34 -1.52
N ILE A 350 -30.70 2.10 -0.42
CA ILE A 350 -31.32 1.80 0.89
C ILE A 350 -32.02 2.98 1.57
N LEU A 351 -31.80 4.24 1.17
CA LEU A 351 -32.44 5.44 1.74
C LEU A 351 -33.55 5.98 0.85
N THR A 352 -34.56 6.63 1.42
CA THR A 352 -35.57 7.37 0.64
C THR A 352 -34.94 8.53 -0.12
N ASP A 353 -35.61 9.02 -1.17
CA ASP A 353 -35.08 10.08 -2.03
C ASP A 353 -34.94 11.40 -1.26
N GLU A 354 -35.82 11.67 -0.29
CA GLU A 354 -35.76 12.83 0.60
C GLU A 354 -34.52 12.75 1.50
N ALA A 355 -34.28 11.59 2.12
CA ALA A 355 -33.11 11.38 2.97
C ALA A 355 -31.80 11.39 2.17
N LEU A 356 -31.82 10.88 0.94
CA LEU A 356 -30.66 10.91 0.04
C LEU A 356 -30.31 12.33 -0.40
N SER A 357 -31.32 13.17 -0.65
CA SER A 357 -31.15 14.56 -1.10
C SER A 357 -30.61 15.47 0.00
N SER A 358 -30.86 15.15 1.27
CA SER A 358 -30.34 15.92 2.41
C SER A 358 -28.91 15.56 2.82
N LEU A 359 -28.32 14.49 2.25
CA LEU A 359 -26.93 14.14 2.52
C LEU A 359 -25.96 15.21 2.01
N THR A 360 -25.02 15.57 2.85
CA THR A 360 -23.90 16.48 2.52
C THR A 360 -22.58 15.86 2.95
N MET A 361 -21.48 16.28 2.33
CA MET A 361 -20.13 15.75 2.62
C MET A 361 -19.69 16.02 4.06
N ASP A 362 -20.06 17.17 4.62
CA ASP A 362 -19.75 17.55 6.01
C ASP A 362 -20.84 17.09 7.00
N GLY A 363 -21.92 16.48 6.48
CA GLY A 363 -23.04 15.99 7.27
C GLY A 363 -22.80 14.61 7.87
N VAL A 364 -23.88 14.05 8.42
CA VAL A 364 -23.86 12.71 9.03
C VAL A 364 -23.84 11.65 7.93
N LEU A 365 -22.67 11.05 7.71
CA LEU A 365 -22.51 9.93 6.77
C LEU A 365 -22.64 8.55 7.41
N ASP A 366 -22.53 8.44 8.75
CA ASP A 366 -22.60 7.14 9.44
C ASP A 366 -24.05 6.65 9.53
N PRO A 367 -24.41 5.50 8.94
CA PRO A 367 -25.77 4.98 8.95
C PRO A 367 -26.33 4.75 10.35
N THR A 368 -25.48 4.53 11.36
CA THR A 368 -25.92 4.31 12.75
C THR A 368 -26.54 5.55 13.39
N LYS A 369 -26.39 6.71 12.77
CA LYS A 369 -26.93 7.99 13.23
C LYS A 369 -28.18 8.41 12.44
N LEU A 370 -28.62 7.60 11.49
CA LEU A 370 -29.84 7.85 10.72
C LEU A 370 -31.05 7.20 11.39
N ASN A 371 -32.21 7.85 11.26
CA ASN A 371 -33.47 7.35 11.77
C ASN A 371 -34.03 6.27 10.83
N LYS A 372 -34.89 5.39 11.36
CA LYS A 372 -35.43 4.24 10.59
C LYS A 372 -36.30 4.69 9.42
N GLU A 373 -36.99 5.80 9.55
CA GLU A 373 -37.91 6.38 8.55
C GLU A 373 -37.16 6.89 7.32
N GLN A 374 -35.86 7.17 7.46
CA GLN A 374 -35.00 7.58 6.35
C GLN A 374 -34.61 6.41 5.44
N PHE A 375 -34.79 5.17 5.90
CA PHE A 375 -34.53 3.98 5.10
C PHE A 375 -35.76 3.57 4.29
N LYS A 376 -35.52 3.06 3.09
CA LYS A 376 -36.56 2.44 2.27
C LYS A 376 -37.19 1.27 3.02
N SER A 377 -38.49 1.06 2.79
CA SER A 377 -39.13 -0.20 3.18
C SER A 377 -38.42 -1.37 2.50
N HIS A 378 -38.41 -2.54 3.13
CA HIS A 378 -37.66 -3.70 2.64
C HIS A 378 -37.93 -4.00 1.15
N SER A 379 -39.19 -3.96 0.72
CA SER A 379 -39.62 -4.19 -0.67
C SER A 379 -39.14 -3.15 -1.69
N LYS A 380 -38.67 -1.98 -1.24
CA LYS A 380 -38.16 -0.88 -2.08
C LYS A 380 -36.63 -0.83 -2.10
N ILE A 381 -35.94 -1.70 -1.35
CA ILE A 381 -34.48 -1.80 -1.39
C ILE A 381 -34.04 -2.25 -2.78
N ASN A 382 -33.11 -1.52 -3.38
CA ASN A 382 -32.62 -1.82 -4.72
C ASN A 382 -31.44 -2.81 -4.64
N LEU A 383 -31.67 -4.08 -4.99
CA LEU A 383 -30.62 -5.10 -5.02
C LEU A 383 -29.73 -5.03 -6.27
N GLY A 384 -30.16 -4.25 -7.27
CA GLY A 384 -29.64 -4.25 -8.63
C GLY A 384 -30.44 -5.19 -9.54
N CYS A 385 -30.62 -4.76 -10.79
CA CYS A 385 -31.47 -5.43 -11.80
C CYS A 385 -31.22 -6.94 -11.91
N SER A 386 -29.96 -7.40 -12.03
CA SER A 386 -29.68 -8.83 -12.15
C SER A 386 -30.02 -9.64 -10.89
N ALA A 387 -29.91 -9.05 -9.70
CA ALA A 387 -30.28 -9.72 -8.46
C ALA A 387 -31.81 -9.80 -8.31
N ASP A 388 -32.51 -8.71 -8.64
CA ASP A 388 -33.97 -8.64 -8.62
C ASP A 388 -34.59 -9.63 -9.62
N GLU A 389 -34.11 -9.67 -10.87
CA GLU A 389 -34.58 -10.63 -11.87
C GLU A 389 -34.38 -12.08 -11.41
N ALA A 390 -33.20 -12.39 -10.87
CA ALA A 390 -32.88 -13.73 -10.36
C ALA A 390 -33.79 -14.10 -9.18
N LEU A 391 -34.03 -13.17 -8.25
CA LEU A 391 -34.88 -13.39 -7.09
C LEU A 391 -36.36 -13.53 -7.49
N MET A 392 -36.86 -12.63 -8.34
CA MET A 392 -38.23 -12.68 -8.84
C MET A 392 -38.52 -13.99 -9.57
N LYS A 393 -37.58 -14.51 -10.37
CA LYS A 393 -37.73 -15.81 -11.03
C LYS A 393 -37.88 -16.96 -10.02
N LEU A 394 -37.11 -16.94 -8.94
CA LEU A 394 -37.19 -17.96 -7.89
C LEU A 394 -38.48 -17.87 -7.07
N VAL A 395 -38.96 -16.66 -6.79
CA VAL A 395 -40.23 -16.43 -6.08
C VAL A 395 -41.42 -16.85 -6.96
N LYS A 396 -41.46 -16.42 -8.23
CA LYS A 396 -42.53 -16.78 -9.18
C LYS A 396 -42.64 -18.30 -9.41
N SER A 397 -41.49 -18.98 -9.47
CA SER A 397 -41.45 -20.44 -9.59
C SER A 397 -41.74 -21.18 -8.27
N LYS A 398 -42.06 -20.47 -7.19
CA LYS A 398 -42.26 -21.03 -5.83
C LYS A 398 -41.05 -21.84 -5.33
N THR A 399 -39.86 -21.57 -5.88
CA THR A 399 -38.62 -22.24 -5.49
C THR A 399 -38.15 -21.76 -4.11
N VAL A 400 -38.40 -20.48 -3.82
CA VAL A 400 -38.10 -19.81 -2.53
C VAL A 400 -39.35 -19.07 -2.04
N SER A 401 -39.44 -18.85 -0.73
CA SER A 401 -40.57 -18.14 -0.11
C SER A 401 -40.39 -16.62 -0.11
N GLU A 402 -41.46 -15.87 0.13
CA GLU A 402 -41.39 -14.41 0.34
C GLU A 402 -40.54 -14.05 1.57
N ARG A 403 -40.54 -14.92 2.60
CA ARG A 403 -39.69 -14.75 3.78
C ARG A 403 -38.21 -14.82 3.40
N ASP A 404 -37.84 -15.72 2.49
CA ASP A 404 -36.46 -15.84 2.00
C ASP A 404 -36.04 -14.61 1.20
N ALA A 405 -36.95 -14.08 0.36
CA ALA A 405 -36.73 -12.84 -0.38
C ALA A 405 -36.54 -11.64 0.55
N LEU A 406 -37.37 -11.53 1.59
CA LEU A 406 -37.21 -10.51 2.64
C LEU A 406 -35.85 -10.64 3.36
N GLY A 407 -35.40 -11.87 3.61
CA GLY A 407 -34.07 -12.14 4.16
C GLY A 407 -32.93 -11.57 3.30
N ILE A 408 -33.03 -11.70 1.97
CA ILE A 408 -32.06 -11.10 1.04
C ILE A 408 -32.06 -9.58 1.13
N HIS A 409 -33.22 -8.93 1.19
CA HIS A 409 -33.32 -7.47 1.31
C HIS A 409 -32.68 -6.96 2.61
N LEU A 410 -32.96 -7.63 3.73
CA LEU A 410 -32.38 -7.32 5.03
C LEU A 410 -30.86 -7.50 5.05
N ASP A 411 -30.35 -8.62 4.53
CA ASP A 411 -28.92 -8.87 4.50
C ASP A 411 -28.20 -7.93 3.53
N PHE A 412 -28.83 -7.57 2.40
CA PHE A 412 -28.29 -6.57 1.49
C PHE A 412 -28.24 -5.17 2.11
N GLN A 413 -29.25 -4.80 2.91
CA GLN A 413 -29.22 -3.56 3.67
C GLN A 413 -28.04 -3.55 4.67
N LYS A 414 -27.84 -4.65 5.40
CA LYS A 414 -26.70 -4.81 6.32
C LYS A 414 -25.36 -4.71 5.61
N LEU A 415 -25.23 -5.30 4.41
CA LEU A 415 -24.05 -5.18 3.56
C LEU A 415 -23.74 -3.71 3.28
N CYS A 416 -24.73 -2.96 2.79
CA CYS A 416 -24.59 -1.55 2.45
C CYS A 416 -24.24 -0.70 3.69
N ILE A 417 -24.96 -0.88 4.80
CA ILE A 417 -24.71 -0.18 6.07
C ILE A 417 -23.28 -0.41 6.55
N SER A 418 -22.83 -1.67 6.58
CA SER A 418 -21.48 -2.01 7.06
C SER A 418 -20.38 -1.39 6.18
N ILE A 419 -20.58 -1.36 4.86
CA ILE A 419 -19.65 -0.72 3.92
C ILE A 419 -19.59 0.78 4.19
N ILE A 420 -20.75 1.45 4.27
CA ILE A 420 -20.80 2.90 4.45
C ILE A 420 -20.21 3.30 5.79
N SER A 421 -20.57 2.64 6.91
CA SER A 421 -19.97 2.92 8.22
C SER A 421 -18.44 2.82 8.17
N LYS A 422 -17.89 1.81 7.48
CA LYS A 422 -16.44 1.66 7.36
C LYS A 422 -15.80 2.80 6.55
N ILE A 423 -16.41 3.19 5.43
CA ILE A 423 -15.92 4.29 4.59
C ILE A 423 -15.98 5.60 5.37
N ALA A 424 -17.11 5.91 6.00
CA ALA A 424 -17.34 7.13 6.78
C ALA A 424 -16.37 7.26 7.96
N GLN A 425 -15.95 6.14 8.58
CA GLN A 425 -15.10 6.16 9.78
C GLN A 425 -13.59 6.08 9.50
N LYS A 426 -13.18 5.48 8.37
CA LYS A 426 -11.76 5.13 8.14
C LYS A 426 -11.17 5.72 6.87
N SER A 427 -11.99 6.16 5.92
CA SER A 427 -11.50 6.74 4.66
C SER A 427 -11.17 8.23 4.81
N PRO A 428 -10.47 8.83 3.84
CA PRO A 428 -10.14 10.26 3.84
C PRO A 428 -11.33 11.19 4.10
N ILE A 429 -12.55 10.83 3.70
CA ILE A 429 -13.75 11.66 3.93
C ILE A 429 -14.02 11.98 5.41
N ALA A 430 -13.53 11.15 6.34
CA ALA A 430 -13.65 11.36 7.77
C ALA A 430 -12.83 12.58 8.25
N TYR A 431 -11.79 12.96 7.51
CA TYR A 431 -10.81 13.95 7.90
C TYR A 431 -11.19 15.32 7.32
N GLN A 432 -11.28 16.34 8.19
CA GLN A 432 -11.66 17.70 7.81
C GLN A 432 -10.75 18.24 6.69
N LEU A 433 -9.44 18.09 6.84
CA LEU A 433 -8.49 18.56 5.83
C LEU A 433 -8.72 17.92 4.45
N ALA A 434 -9.03 16.63 4.38
CA ALA A 434 -9.29 15.97 3.10
C ALA A 434 -10.57 16.54 2.42
N ARG A 435 -11.56 16.96 3.20
CA ARG A 435 -12.74 17.68 2.69
C ARG A 435 -12.39 19.11 2.29
N ASP A 436 -11.55 19.80 3.07
CA ASP A 436 -11.16 21.19 2.79
C ASP A 436 -10.32 21.32 1.53
N VAL A 437 -9.41 20.37 1.27
CA VAL A 437 -8.58 20.34 0.06
C VAL A 437 -9.42 20.27 -1.23
N THR A 438 -10.69 19.87 -1.16
CA THR A 438 -11.59 19.89 -2.32
C THR A 438 -11.84 21.29 -2.89
N CYS A 439 -11.51 22.37 -2.16
CA CYS A 439 -11.55 23.74 -2.69
C CYS A 439 -10.57 23.97 -3.86
N ILE A 440 -9.51 23.14 -3.97
CA ILE A 440 -8.55 23.15 -5.07
C ILE A 440 -9.08 22.40 -6.31
N ASN A 441 -10.25 21.77 -6.23
CA ASN A 441 -10.92 21.29 -7.44
C ASN A 441 -11.53 22.52 -8.16
N PRO A 442 -11.19 22.80 -9.44
CA PRO A 442 -11.75 23.91 -10.19
C PRO A 442 -13.29 23.91 -10.24
N GLU A 443 -13.91 22.74 -10.24
CA GLU A 443 -15.38 22.61 -10.22
C GLU A 443 -16.01 23.07 -8.90
N ASN A 444 -15.23 23.05 -7.81
CA ASN A 444 -15.68 23.41 -6.48
C ASN A 444 -15.42 24.87 -6.12
N VAL A 445 -14.61 25.59 -6.92
CA VAL A 445 -14.31 27.00 -6.72
C VAL A 445 -15.58 27.87 -6.67
N LYS A 446 -16.62 27.47 -7.42
CA LYS A 446 -17.93 28.13 -7.44
C LYS A 446 -18.83 27.83 -6.23
N LEU A 447 -18.45 26.88 -5.37
CA LEU A 447 -19.27 26.51 -4.22
C LEU A 447 -19.19 27.59 -3.14
N PRO A 448 -20.29 27.87 -2.41
CA PRO A 448 -20.34 28.95 -1.43
C PRO A 448 -19.33 28.75 -0.27
N ASN A 449 -18.98 27.51 0.05
CA ASN A 449 -18.03 27.17 1.10
C ASN A 449 -16.57 27.05 0.61
N ALA A 450 -16.26 27.33 -0.66
CA ALA A 450 -14.91 27.15 -1.20
C ALA A 450 -13.86 28.02 -0.48
N SER A 451 -14.20 29.29 -0.19
CA SER A 451 -13.32 30.21 0.54
C SER A 451 -13.11 29.78 2.00
N GLU A 452 -14.15 29.27 2.65
CA GLU A 452 -14.06 28.76 4.02
C GLU A 452 -13.17 27.52 4.09
N ARG A 453 -13.34 26.59 3.14
CA ARG A 453 -12.49 25.40 3.02
C ARG A 453 -11.03 25.77 2.78
N PHE A 454 -10.76 26.72 1.89
CA PHE A 454 -9.39 27.18 1.66
C PHE A 454 -8.78 27.80 2.93
N HIS A 455 -9.57 28.57 3.68
CA HIS A 455 -9.15 29.12 4.98
C HIS A 455 -8.79 28.04 5.99
N ASN A 456 -9.60 26.99 6.10
CA ASN A 456 -9.32 25.87 7.00
C ASN A 456 -8.06 25.09 6.55
N LEU A 457 -7.88 24.90 5.24
CA LEU A 457 -6.67 24.30 4.66
C LEU A 457 -5.41 25.07 5.06
N VAL A 458 -5.34 26.38 4.80
CA VAL A 458 -4.12 27.16 5.08
C VAL A 458 -3.86 27.30 6.58
N LYS A 459 -4.90 27.33 7.41
CA LYS A 459 -4.78 27.25 8.88
C LYS A 459 -4.13 25.96 9.35
N GLU A 460 -4.56 24.81 8.82
CA GLU A 460 -3.96 23.52 9.16
C GLU A 460 -2.50 23.45 8.70
N LEU A 461 -2.19 23.94 7.50
CA LEU A 461 -0.81 24.01 6.99
C LEU A 461 0.09 24.91 7.86
N HIS A 462 -0.44 26.05 8.33
CA HIS A 462 0.27 26.91 9.28
C HIS A 462 0.48 26.24 10.64
N ALA A 463 -0.54 25.56 11.16
CA ALA A 463 -0.42 24.79 12.41
C ALA A 463 0.68 23.72 12.34
N LYS A 464 0.92 23.17 11.14
CA LYS A 464 2.03 22.23 10.84
C LYS A 464 3.36 22.90 10.47
N ARG A 465 3.45 24.23 10.58
CA ARG A 465 4.62 25.06 10.26
C ARG A 465 5.06 24.96 8.79
N TRP A 466 4.13 24.68 7.88
CA TRP A 466 4.41 24.65 6.44
C TRP A 466 4.27 26.04 5.80
N LEU A 467 3.49 26.92 6.43
CA LEU A 467 3.28 28.31 6.01
C LEU A 467 3.62 29.28 7.14
N SER A 468 4.20 30.43 6.80
CA SER A 468 4.31 31.58 7.71
C SER A 468 2.98 32.32 7.86
N PRO A 469 2.80 33.16 8.90
CA PRO A 469 1.60 33.99 9.03
C PRO A 469 1.33 34.88 7.81
N ASP A 470 2.38 35.46 7.22
CA ASP A 470 2.27 36.32 6.03
C ASP A 470 1.81 35.50 4.81
N GLU A 471 2.39 34.32 4.61
CA GLU A 471 1.97 33.41 3.52
C GLU A 471 0.51 32.97 3.65
N VAL A 472 -0.01 32.83 4.88
CA VAL A 472 -1.44 32.55 5.10
C VAL A 472 -2.31 33.71 4.63
N ASN A 473 -1.99 34.94 5.05
CA ASN A 473 -2.77 36.12 4.68
C ASN A 473 -2.72 36.38 3.17
N ASP A 474 -1.53 36.28 2.58
CA ASP A 474 -1.32 36.48 1.13
C ASP A 474 -2.05 35.42 0.32
N SER A 475 -1.96 34.14 0.72
CA SER A 475 -2.65 33.06 0.00
C SER A 475 -4.17 33.19 0.06
N LEU A 476 -4.74 33.67 1.18
CA LEU A 476 -6.19 33.93 1.29
C LEU A 476 -6.66 35.02 0.31
N TYR A 477 -5.90 36.10 0.19
CA TYR A 477 -6.20 37.16 -0.77
C TYR A 477 -6.06 36.67 -2.21
N GLN A 478 -4.94 36.00 -2.51
CA GLN A 478 -4.64 35.46 -3.84
C GLN A 478 -5.66 34.39 -4.27
N TYR A 479 -6.12 33.54 -3.35
CA TYR A 479 -7.14 32.53 -3.64
C TYR A 479 -8.44 33.16 -4.16
N LYS A 480 -8.93 34.22 -3.51
CA LYS A 480 -10.13 34.93 -3.97
C LYS A 480 -9.95 35.50 -5.38
N SER A 481 -8.79 36.07 -5.67
CA SER A 481 -8.46 36.58 -7.03
C SER A 481 -8.43 35.45 -8.06
N MET A 482 -7.82 34.31 -7.69
CA MET A 482 -7.76 33.11 -8.54
C MET A 482 -9.16 32.53 -8.82
N CYS A 483 -10.07 32.54 -7.85
CA CYS A 483 -11.44 32.07 -8.04
C CYS A 483 -12.13 32.76 -9.23
N SER A 484 -11.96 34.07 -9.37
CA SER A 484 -12.50 34.83 -10.51
C SER A 484 -11.88 34.37 -11.84
N LYS A 485 -10.54 34.19 -11.90
CA LYS A 485 -9.85 33.72 -13.12
C LYS A 485 -10.24 32.30 -13.55
N VAL A 486 -10.56 31.41 -12.59
CA VAL A 486 -10.99 30.02 -12.88
C VAL A 486 -12.37 30.00 -13.52
N LEU A 487 -13.29 30.88 -13.10
CA LEU A 487 -14.64 30.94 -13.66
C LEU A 487 -14.66 31.31 -15.15
N GLU A 488 -13.60 31.98 -15.64
CA GLU A 488 -13.46 32.41 -17.03
C GLU A 488 -12.85 31.33 -17.96
N ASN A 489 -12.13 30.33 -17.42
CA ASN A 489 -11.28 29.41 -18.18
C ASN A 489 -11.68 27.91 -18.07
N LEU A 490 -12.92 27.62 -17.70
CA LEU A 490 -13.40 26.25 -17.51
C LEU A 490 -13.60 25.49 -18.84
N THR A 491 -12.53 24.99 -19.46
CA THR A 491 -12.66 23.97 -20.53
C THR A 491 -11.64 22.83 -20.48
N VAL A 492 -12.19 21.63 -20.74
CA VAL A 492 -11.67 20.28 -21.03
C VAL A 492 -10.73 19.60 -20.01
N GLU A 493 -11.09 18.35 -19.72
CA GLU A 493 -10.41 17.26 -18.99
C GLU A 493 -8.87 17.31 -19.05
N THR A 494 -8.27 18.21 -18.29
CA THR A 494 -6.83 18.36 -18.17
C THR A 494 -6.37 17.88 -16.81
N ARG A 495 -5.17 17.29 -16.75
CA ARG A 495 -4.55 16.89 -15.48
C ARG A 495 -4.48 18.11 -14.56
N LEU A 496 -4.83 17.98 -13.28
CA LEU A 496 -5.03 19.15 -12.41
C LEU A 496 -3.80 20.08 -12.29
N ASP A 497 -2.59 19.51 -12.31
CA ASP A 497 -1.34 20.28 -12.38
C ASP A 497 -1.15 21.00 -13.73
N GLN A 498 -1.60 20.42 -14.85
CA GLN A 498 -1.58 21.10 -16.15
C GLN A 498 -2.57 22.25 -16.18
N PHE A 499 -3.76 22.07 -15.58
CA PHE A 499 -4.73 23.13 -15.40
C PHE A 499 -4.13 24.31 -14.62
N TYR A 500 -3.55 24.05 -13.44
CA TYR A 500 -2.94 25.12 -12.65
C TYR A 500 -1.68 25.72 -13.26
N ARG A 501 -1.00 25.00 -14.15
CA ARG A 501 0.12 25.53 -14.94
C ARG A 501 -0.33 26.47 -16.06
N ALA A 502 -1.48 26.18 -16.66
CA ALA A 502 -2.06 27.01 -17.72
C ALA A 502 -2.71 28.28 -17.15
N LEU A 503 -3.13 28.25 -15.89
CA LEU A 503 -3.70 29.40 -15.21
C LEU A 503 -2.61 30.46 -14.95
N ASP A 504 -2.89 31.72 -15.33
CA ASP A 504 -2.02 32.84 -15.00
C ASP A 504 -2.08 33.14 -13.48
N LEU A 505 -1.03 32.69 -12.80
CA LEU A 505 -0.79 32.90 -11.37
C LEU A 505 0.39 33.85 -11.12
N GLU A 506 0.76 34.71 -12.07
CA GLU A 506 1.84 35.68 -11.86
C GLU A 506 1.58 36.56 -10.61
N GLY A 507 2.61 36.76 -9.79
CA GLY A 507 2.50 37.47 -8.51
C GLY A 507 1.75 36.72 -7.38
N MET A 508 1.26 35.50 -7.59
CA MET A 508 0.50 34.73 -6.59
C MET A 508 1.34 33.63 -5.90
N ASP A 509 2.51 33.98 -5.37
CA ASP A 509 3.50 32.97 -4.94
C ASP A 509 3.09 32.19 -3.69
N ALA A 510 2.40 32.82 -2.74
CA ALA A 510 1.86 32.14 -1.57
C ALA A 510 0.79 31.10 -1.94
N LEU A 511 -0.10 31.43 -2.87
CA LEU A 511 -1.10 30.50 -3.40
C LEU A 511 -0.45 29.36 -4.19
N LYS A 512 0.53 29.64 -5.06
CA LYS A 512 1.29 28.60 -5.77
C LYS A 512 1.91 27.61 -4.80
N LYS A 513 2.48 28.10 -3.69
CA LYS A 513 3.05 27.25 -2.64
C LYS A 513 2.01 26.29 -2.07
N VAL A 514 0.81 26.77 -1.74
CA VAL A 514 -0.31 25.95 -1.24
C VAL A 514 -0.76 24.92 -2.28
N ILE A 515 -0.97 25.34 -3.54
CA ILE A 515 -1.36 24.44 -4.63
C ILE A 515 -0.31 23.33 -4.81
N ASN A 516 0.97 23.68 -4.84
CA ASN A 516 2.06 22.70 -4.98
C ASN A 516 2.07 21.70 -3.82
N MET A 517 1.86 22.15 -2.57
CA MET A 517 1.74 21.26 -1.42
C MET A 517 0.59 20.27 -1.61
N VAL A 518 -0.59 20.75 -2.01
CA VAL A 518 -1.78 19.91 -2.21
C VAL A 518 -1.60 18.91 -3.35
N LEU A 519 -1.10 19.35 -4.51
CA LEU A 519 -0.94 18.48 -5.69
C LEU A 519 0.16 17.41 -5.51
N THR A 520 1.05 17.60 -4.53
CA THR A 520 2.10 16.61 -4.18
C THR A 520 1.70 15.70 -3.02
N MET A 521 0.52 15.90 -2.42
CA MET A 521 -0.01 14.98 -1.42
C MET A 521 -0.33 13.61 -2.03
N SER A 522 -0.06 12.55 -1.27
CA SER A 522 -0.30 11.17 -1.71
C SER A 522 -1.75 10.74 -1.44
N HIS A 523 -2.54 10.46 -2.47
CA HIS A 523 -3.91 9.90 -2.35
C HIS A 523 -3.95 8.36 -2.18
N GLY A 524 -2.80 7.68 -2.23
CA GLY A 524 -2.76 6.23 -2.04
C GLY A 524 -1.38 5.62 -2.14
N ASN A 525 -1.29 4.33 -1.82
CA ASN A 525 -0.01 3.64 -1.79
C ASN A 525 0.49 3.22 -3.18
N ALA A 526 -0.34 3.30 -4.22
CA ALA A 526 -0.01 2.78 -5.55
C ALA A 526 1.27 3.40 -6.13
N GLU A 527 1.48 4.71 -5.94
CA GLU A 527 2.69 5.38 -6.37
C GLU A 527 3.90 4.98 -5.53
N VAL A 528 3.73 4.92 -4.20
CA VAL A 528 4.77 4.50 -3.27
C VAL A 528 5.21 3.05 -3.55
N GLU A 529 4.26 2.16 -3.80
CA GLU A 529 4.48 0.76 -4.15
C GLU A 529 5.14 0.59 -5.52
N ARG A 530 4.75 1.40 -6.52
CA ARG A 530 5.47 1.48 -7.80
C ARG A 530 6.91 1.95 -7.59
N GLY A 531 7.11 2.96 -6.75
CA GLY A 531 8.43 3.43 -6.34
C GLY A 531 9.28 2.33 -5.69
N PHE A 532 8.67 1.50 -4.82
CA PHE A 532 9.33 0.34 -4.23
C PHE A 532 9.66 -0.74 -5.26
N SER A 533 8.80 -1.00 -6.24
CA SER A 533 9.09 -1.95 -7.32
C SER A 533 10.29 -1.50 -8.15
N VAL A 534 10.31 -0.23 -8.56
CA VAL A 534 11.45 0.34 -9.30
C VAL A 534 12.72 0.29 -8.45
N ASN A 535 12.63 0.61 -7.16
CA ASN A 535 13.77 0.52 -6.25
C ASN A 535 14.30 -0.90 -6.12
N LYS A 536 13.40 -1.88 -6.05
CA LYS A 536 13.77 -3.29 -6.01
C LYS A 536 14.53 -3.73 -7.27
N GLU A 537 14.17 -3.18 -8.43
CA GLU A 537 14.84 -3.46 -9.70
C GLU A 537 16.23 -2.82 -9.79
N VAL A 538 16.41 -1.59 -9.28
CA VAL A 538 17.71 -0.86 -9.41
C VAL A 538 18.67 -1.07 -8.24
N SER A 539 18.16 -1.55 -7.09
CA SER A 539 18.93 -1.69 -5.87
C SER A 539 19.84 -2.93 -5.91
N VAL A 540 21.11 -2.70 -5.60
CA VAL A 540 22.11 -3.73 -5.33
C VAL A 540 22.68 -3.46 -3.92
N GLU A 541 23.23 -4.48 -3.29
CA GLU A 541 23.86 -4.36 -1.97
C GLU A 541 24.99 -3.33 -1.96
N ASN A 542 25.18 -2.68 -0.81
CA ASN A 542 26.28 -1.74 -0.54
C ASN A 542 26.34 -0.53 -1.50
N MET A 543 25.22 -0.11 -2.05
CA MET A 543 25.13 1.13 -2.84
C MET A 543 24.98 2.36 -1.95
N ALA A 544 25.75 3.39 -2.27
CA ALA A 544 25.54 4.73 -1.72
C ALA A 544 24.24 5.33 -2.25
N GLU A 545 23.62 6.22 -1.47
CA GLU A 545 22.40 6.95 -1.83
C GLU A 545 22.47 7.59 -3.21
N ARG A 546 23.52 8.36 -3.47
CA ARG A 546 23.80 8.99 -4.76
C ARG A 546 23.77 8.01 -5.94
N SER A 547 24.20 6.77 -5.72
CA SER A 547 24.19 5.73 -6.75
C SER A 547 22.77 5.21 -7.02
N ILE A 548 21.94 5.11 -5.98
CA ILE A 548 20.51 4.79 -6.12
C ILE A 548 19.81 5.91 -6.90
N ILE A 549 20.04 7.18 -6.53
CA ILE A 549 19.46 8.34 -7.23
C ILE A 549 19.86 8.31 -8.70
N ALA A 550 21.16 8.21 -8.99
CA ALA A 550 21.67 8.21 -10.35
C ALA A 550 21.05 7.08 -11.19
N ARG A 551 20.96 5.86 -10.66
CA ARG A 551 20.32 4.73 -11.34
C ARG A 551 18.83 4.98 -11.59
N ARG A 552 18.11 5.54 -10.62
CA ARG A 552 16.70 5.91 -10.81
C ARG A 552 16.53 6.92 -11.92
N LEU A 553 17.38 7.96 -11.95
CA LEU A 553 17.36 8.98 -13.00
C LEU A 553 17.62 8.36 -14.37
N ILE A 554 18.59 7.46 -14.48
CA ILE A 554 18.88 6.74 -15.74
C ILE A 554 17.68 5.89 -16.17
N CYS A 555 17.11 5.08 -15.26
CA CYS A 555 15.94 4.26 -15.57
C CYS A 555 14.73 5.09 -15.98
N GLN A 556 14.52 6.24 -15.34
CA GLN A 556 13.45 7.17 -15.71
C GLN A 556 13.71 7.77 -17.09
N PHE A 557 14.94 8.22 -17.36
CA PHE A 557 15.32 8.76 -18.66
C PHE A 557 15.15 7.76 -19.79
N ILE A 558 15.47 6.47 -19.57
CA ILE A 558 15.22 5.40 -20.54
C ILE A 558 13.71 5.22 -20.78
N LYS A 559 12.89 5.24 -19.71
CA LYS A 559 11.42 5.14 -19.82
C LYS A 559 10.83 6.29 -20.61
N ASP A 560 11.30 7.51 -20.37
CA ASP A 560 10.86 8.71 -21.08
C ASP A 560 11.23 8.68 -22.58
N ASN A 561 12.23 7.87 -22.95
CA ASN A 561 12.64 7.62 -24.34
C ASN A 561 12.13 6.26 -24.88
N GLY A 562 10.89 5.89 -24.54
CA GLY A 562 10.23 4.70 -25.10
C GLY A 562 10.66 3.37 -24.48
N ASN A 563 11.31 3.40 -23.31
CA ASN A 563 11.75 2.24 -22.55
C ASN A 563 12.74 1.33 -23.33
N CYS A 564 13.44 1.90 -24.31
CA CYS A 564 14.44 1.23 -25.13
C CYS A 564 15.76 2.00 -25.07
N PRO A 565 16.85 1.42 -24.54
CA PRO A 565 18.15 2.10 -24.46
C PRO A 565 18.67 2.60 -25.82
N ALA A 566 18.33 1.91 -26.92
CA ALA A 566 18.74 2.30 -28.27
C ALA A 566 18.06 3.60 -28.77
N MET A 567 16.91 3.97 -28.18
CA MET A 567 16.16 5.17 -28.54
C MET A 567 16.61 6.39 -27.74
N VAL A 568 17.54 6.22 -26.79
CA VAL A 568 18.06 7.32 -25.97
C VAL A 568 19.02 8.17 -26.80
N PRO A 569 18.73 9.46 -27.04
CA PRO A 569 19.59 10.31 -27.86
C PRO A 569 20.95 10.54 -27.17
N LEU A 570 22.03 10.19 -27.88
CA LEU A 570 23.40 10.37 -27.40
C LEU A 570 23.84 11.83 -27.57
N GLY A 571 23.66 12.64 -26.52
CA GLY A 571 24.13 14.02 -26.50
C GLY A 571 25.65 14.14 -26.39
N LYS A 572 26.22 15.23 -26.95
CA LYS A 572 27.67 15.53 -26.90
C LYS A 572 28.23 15.50 -25.47
N LYS A 573 27.48 16.03 -24.49
CA LYS A 573 27.84 15.98 -23.06
C LYS A 573 27.93 14.55 -22.51
N MET A 574 27.05 13.67 -22.95
CA MET A 574 27.02 12.26 -22.52
C MET A 574 28.23 11.51 -23.07
N LEU A 575 28.57 11.73 -24.33
CA LEU A 575 29.76 11.17 -24.97
C LEU A 575 31.05 11.67 -24.30
N THR A 576 31.14 12.97 -23.97
CA THR A 576 32.27 13.53 -23.22
C THR A 576 32.41 12.92 -21.82
N SER A 577 31.30 12.77 -21.08
CA SER A 577 31.32 12.13 -19.76
C SER A 577 31.70 10.64 -19.83
N CYS A 578 31.21 9.89 -20.83
CA CYS A 578 31.61 8.50 -21.05
C CYS A 578 33.10 8.38 -21.37
N SER A 579 33.64 9.25 -22.24
CA SER A 579 35.07 9.29 -22.55
C SER A 579 35.92 9.59 -21.32
N GLY A 580 35.47 10.52 -20.46
CA GLY A 580 36.16 10.85 -19.21
C GLY A 580 36.12 9.71 -18.20
N ALA A 581 34.98 9.04 -18.05
CA ALA A 581 34.85 7.87 -17.17
C ALA A 581 35.73 6.70 -17.64
N TYR A 582 35.81 6.46 -18.96
CA TYR A 582 36.68 5.44 -19.55
C TYR A 582 38.16 5.71 -19.28
N GLN A 583 38.61 6.96 -19.38
CA GLN A 583 39.98 7.36 -19.06
C GLN A 583 40.34 7.17 -17.58
N ILE A 584 39.39 7.44 -16.69
CA ILE A 584 39.58 7.25 -15.24
C ILE A 584 39.71 5.75 -14.92
N ASP A 585 38.87 4.90 -15.52
CA ASP A 585 38.88 3.45 -15.28
C ASP A 585 40.14 2.78 -15.87
N SER A 586 40.59 3.22 -17.06
CA SER A 586 41.87 2.79 -17.63
C SER A 586 43.09 3.15 -16.76
N ASN A 587 42.99 4.22 -15.96
CA ASN A 587 44.05 4.65 -15.05
C ASN A 587 43.99 3.96 -13.66
N CYS A 588 42.91 3.25 -13.32
CA CYS A 588 42.74 2.61 -12.01
C CYS A 588 43.28 1.17 -11.90
N GLY A 589 44.00 0.69 -12.92
CA GLY A 589 44.86 -0.52 -12.84
C GLY A 589 44.17 -1.86 -12.57
N HIS A 590 42.84 -1.92 -12.41
CA HIS A 590 42.12 -3.19 -12.26
C HIS A 590 41.62 -3.64 -13.62
N GLY A 591 42.44 -4.44 -14.30
CA GLY A 591 42.16 -5.01 -15.62
C GLY A 591 40.99 -6.00 -15.63
N THR A 592 39.76 -5.50 -15.55
CA THR A 592 38.58 -6.24 -16.03
C THR A 592 38.01 -5.48 -17.21
N LYS A 593 38.42 -5.88 -18.42
CA LYS A 593 37.82 -5.39 -19.68
C LYS A 593 36.34 -5.81 -19.71
N ILE A 594 35.44 -4.92 -19.31
CA ILE A 594 34.01 -5.08 -19.64
C ILE A 594 33.88 -4.71 -21.12
N ASN A 595 33.88 -5.73 -21.96
CA ASN A 595 33.66 -5.60 -23.39
C ASN A 595 32.17 -5.32 -23.62
N ILE A 596 31.77 -4.05 -23.60
CA ILE A 596 30.46 -3.64 -24.10
C ILE A 596 30.57 -3.60 -25.63
N ARG A 597 30.36 -4.75 -26.28
CA ARG A 597 30.05 -4.76 -27.71
C ARG A 597 28.64 -4.19 -27.88
N LEU A 598 28.55 -2.97 -28.41
CA LEU A 598 27.33 -2.44 -28.99
C LEU A 598 27.09 -3.21 -30.30
N HIS A 599 26.03 -4.01 -30.34
CA HIS A 599 25.41 -4.50 -31.56
C HIS A 599 23.98 -3.96 -31.64
#